data_AF-A0A2P5YU20-F1
#
_entry.id   AF-A0A2P5YU20-F1
#
_cell.length_a   1.000
_cell.length_b   1.000
_cell.length_c   1.000
_cell.angle_alpha   90.00
_cell.angle_beta   90.00
_cell.angle_gamma   90.00
#
_symmetry.space_group_name_H-M   'P 1'
#
loop_
_entity.id
_entity.type
_entity.pdbx_description
1 polymer ?
#
loop_
_entity_poly.entity_id
_entity_poly.type
_entity_poly.pdbx_seq_one_letter_code
_entity_poly.pdbx_strand_id
1 'polypeptide(L)'
;MSSLILLLLSTAITAAVASIPAYPSVSTDCTVSAADDNPVPVRREVYGDGRIFDISHRYTVDMPSWGSKDGLGQFLWLPSSMKNGSRSNNSLMKLQSVHSGTHVDAPGHMVDSYFDAGFDVDTLDLDVLNGKHPTRQSPLLDLLSFIVIK
;
A
#
# COMPACT_ATOMS: atom_id res chain seq x y z
N MET A 1 38.89 -18.05 -29.23
CA MET A 1 38.79 -17.36 -27.92
C MET A 1 37.61 -16.40 -27.82
N SER A 2 37.18 -15.77 -28.92
CA SER A 2 36.03 -14.83 -28.93
C SER A 2 34.66 -15.47 -28.66
N SER A 3 34.35 -16.67 -29.19
CA SER A 3 33.03 -17.32 -28.97
C SER A 3 32.79 -17.84 -27.56
N LEU A 4 33.85 -18.21 -26.82
CA LEU A 4 33.72 -18.69 -25.44
C LEU A 4 33.41 -17.52 -24.47
N ILE A 5 33.96 -16.34 -24.75
CA ILE A 5 33.68 -15.10 -24.02
C ILE A 5 32.24 -14.65 -24.28
N LEU A 6 31.75 -14.77 -25.53
CA LEU A 6 30.36 -14.44 -25.87
C LEU A 6 29.35 -15.39 -25.17
N LEU A 7 29.69 -16.69 -25.08
CA LEU A 7 28.86 -17.69 -24.40
C LEU A 7 28.82 -17.45 -22.87
N LEU A 8 29.98 -17.13 -22.27
CA LEU A 8 30.10 -16.78 -20.85
C LEU A 8 29.35 -15.48 -20.50
N LEU A 9 29.36 -14.48 -21.39
CA LEU A 9 28.58 -13.25 -21.24
C LEU A 9 27.07 -13.53 -21.35
N SER A 10 26.64 -14.43 -22.25
CA SER A 10 25.22 -14.80 -22.36
C SER A 10 24.70 -15.60 -21.16
N THR A 11 25.53 -16.44 -20.52
CA THR A 11 25.14 -17.14 -19.28
C THR A 11 25.09 -16.23 -18.06
N ALA A 12 25.84 -15.12 -18.06
CA ALA A 12 25.81 -14.14 -16.97
C ALA A 12 24.54 -13.25 -17.00
N ILE A 13 23.87 -13.13 -18.15
CA ILE A 13 22.66 -12.30 -18.29
C ILE A 13 21.40 -13.02 -17.74
N THR A 14 21.41 -14.35 -17.62
CA THR A 14 20.21 -15.12 -17.23
C THR A 14 20.04 -15.33 -15.70
N ALA A 15 20.99 -14.90 -14.86
CA ALA A 15 20.99 -15.24 -13.42
C ALA A 15 20.89 -14.03 -12.46
N ALA A 16 20.43 -12.88 -12.94
CA ALA A 16 20.19 -11.72 -12.08
C ALA A 16 18.77 -11.17 -12.28
N VAL A 17 17.76 -12.02 -12.10
CA VAL A 17 16.50 -11.50 -11.55
C VAL A 17 16.83 -11.16 -10.11
N ALA A 18 17.25 -9.92 -9.88
CA ALA A 18 17.38 -9.38 -8.54
C ALA A 18 16.06 -9.67 -7.83
N SER A 19 16.11 -10.48 -6.78
CA SER A 19 15.01 -10.63 -5.85
C SER A 19 14.73 -9.22 -5.32
N ILE A 20 13.75 -8.54 -5.92
CA ILE A 20 13.29 -7.27 -5.41
C ILE A 20 12.65 -7.65 -4.07
N PRO A 21 13.11 -7.12 -2.93
CA PRO A 21 12.59 -7.47 -1.61
C PRO A 21 11.10 -7.12 -1.43
N ALA A 22 10.47 -6.53 -2.45
CA ALA A 22 9.05 -6.22 -2.50
C ALA A 22 8.17 -7.48 -2.64
N TYR A 23 8.67 -8.56 -3.27
CA TYR A 23 7.87 -9.76 -3.53
C TYR A 23 8.64 -11.03 -3.19
N PRO A 24 7.97 -12.08 -2.66
CA PRO A 24 8.59 -13.38 -2.52
C PRO A 24 9.04 -13.88 -3.88
N SER A 25 10.25 -14.45 -3.94
CA SER A 25 10.73 -15.09 -5.15
C SER A 25 9.91 -16.35 -5.41
N VAL A 26 9.38 -16.48 -6.62
CA VAL A 26 8.78 -17.73 -7.06
C VAL A 26 9.92 -18.59 -7.57
N SER A 27 10.18 -19.72 -6.91
CA SER A 27 11.19 -20.68 -7.37
C SER A 27 10.85 -21.17 -8.77
N THR A 28 11.78 -21.04 -9.71
CA THR A 28 11.70 -21.64 -11.06
C THR A 28 12.15 -23.09 -11.08
N ASP A 29 12.67 -23.62 -9.97
CA ASP A 29 13.04 -25.03 -9.86
C ASP A 29 11.79 -25.88 -9.64
N CYS A 30 11.62 -26.89 -10.50
CA CYS A 30 10.52 -27.87 -10.44
C CYS A 30 10.64 -28.87 -9.28
N THR A 31 11.55 -28.62 -8.32
CA THR A 31 11.71 -29.43 -7.12
C THR A 31 10.81 -28.87 -6.02
N VAL A 32 9.79 -29.63 -5.66
CA VAL A 32 8.90 -29.32 -4.53
C VAL A 32 9.69 -29.49 -3.24
N SER A 33 10.36 -28.44 -2.78
CA SER A 33 10.95 -28.39 -1.45
C SER A 33 9.82 -28.44 -0.43
N ALA A 34 9.79 -29.48 0.41
CA ALA A 34 8.83 -29.65 1.50
C ALA A 34 9.13 -28.72 2.70
N ALA A 35 9.46 -27.46 2.43
CA ALA A 35 9.60 -26.44 3.46
C ALA A 35 8.25 -25.73 3.63
N ASP A 36 7.71 -25.80 4.85
CA ASP A 36 6.49 -25.11 5.32
C ASP A 36 6.74 -23.59 5.48
N ASP A 37 7.41 -22.98 4.50
CA ASP A 37 7.74 -21.57 4.49
C ASP A 37 6.55 -20.78 3.95
N ASN A 38 5.52 -20.64 4.79
CA ASN A 38 4.45 -19.70 4.52
C ASN A 38 5.07 -18.29 4.40
N PRO A 39 5.00 -17.64 3.23
CA PRO A 39 5.67 -16.35 3.04
C PRO A 39 5.08 -15.31 3.99
N VAL A 40 5.91 -14.73 4.86
CA VAL A 40 5.52 -13.63 5.75
C VAL A 40 5.84 -12.30 5.04
N PRO A 41 4.83 -11.44 4.79
CA PRO A 41 5.09 -10.13 4.20
C PRO A 41 5.98 -9.28 5.10
N VAL A 42 7.09 -8.77 4.56
CA VAL A 42 7.95 -7.82 5.27
C VAL A 42 7.27 -6.45 5.31
N ARG A 43 6.99 -5.94 6.51
CA ARG A 43 6.48 -4.59 6.74
C ARG A 43 7.67 -3.64 6.89
N ARG A 44 7.74 -2.61 6.04
CA ARG A 44 8.79 -1.60 6.07
C ARG A 44 8.13 -0.22 5.98
N GLU A 45 8.63 0.72 6.76
CA GLU A 45 8.14 2.10 6.75
C GLU A 45 8.99 3.01 5.86
N VAL A 46 10.23 2.62 5.56
CA VAL A 46 11.20 3.44 4.83
C VAL A 46 11.71 2.71 3.59
N TYR A 47 11.57 3.31 2.41
CA TYR A 47 11.93 2.73 1.12
C TYR A 47 12.88 3.64 0.33
N GLY A 48 13.48 3.09 -0.73
CA GLY A 48 14.31 3.86 -1.68
C GLY A 48 15.51 4.57 -1.04
N ASP A 49 16.19 3.89 -0.11
CA ASP A 49 17.35 4.40 0.64
C ASP A 49 17.05 5.64 1.48
N GLY A 50 15.89 5.65 2.15
CA GLY A 50 15.51 6.75 3.05
C GLY A 50 14.77 7.90 2.37
N ARG A 51 14.35 7.73 1.11
CA ARG A 51 13.64 8.77 0.35
C ARG A 51 12.13 8.69 0.43
N ILE A 52 11.58 7.49 0.68
CA ILE A 52 10.13 7.25 0.67
C ILE A 52 9.74 6.74 2.06
N PHE A 53 8.80 7.41 2.70
CA PHE A 53 8.28 7.03 4.01
C PHE A 53 6.80 6.66 3.86
N ASP A 54 6.44 5.44 4.25
CA ASP A 54 5.04 5.02 4.35
C ASP A 54 4.46 5.58 5.65
N ILE A 55 3.61 6.59 5.53
CA ILE A 55 2.93 7.27 6.64
C ILE A 55 1.55 6.66 6.94
N SER A 56 1.22 5.53 6.29
CA SER A 56 -0.10 4.91 6.35
C SER A 56 -0.18 3.95 7.54
N HIS A 57 -1.20 4.12 8.37
CA HIS A 57 -1.54 3.10 9.35
C HIS A 57 -2.28 1.94 8.66
N ARG A 58 -1.97 0.71 9.09
CA ARG A 58 -2.71 -0.47 8.63
C ARG A 58 -4.12 -0.44 9.19
N TYR A 59 -5.12 -0.70 8.36
CA TYR A 59 -6.46 -0.99 8.85
C TYR A 59 -6.47 -2.28 9.67
N THR A 60 -6.97 -2.19 10.89
CA THR A 60 -7.23 -3.32 11.77
C THR A 60 -8.61 -3.18 12.40
N VAL A 61 -9.20 -4.30 12.81
CA VAL A 61 -10.55 -4.31 13.40
C VAL A 61 -10.61 -3.54 14.71
N ASP A 62 -9.50 -3.46 15.44
CA ASP A 62 -9.32 -2.80 16.73
C ASP A 62 -8.80 -1.37 16.61
N MET A 63 -8.57 -0.85 15.39
CA MET A 63 -8.06 0.51 15.26
C MET A 63 -9.07 1.53 15.79
N PRO A 64 -8.60 2.63 16.41
CA PRO A 64 -9.49 3.68 16.89
C PRO A 64 -10.39 4.22 15.77
N SER A 65 -11.65 4.45 16.09
CA SER A 65 -12.64 5.04 15.18
C SER A 65 -13.42 6.12 15.92
N TRP A 66 -13.62 7.25 15.26
CA TRP A 66 -14.31 8.39 15.86
C TRP A 66 -15.75 8.02 16.27
N GLY A 67 -16.12 8.33 17.51
CA GLY A 67 -17.44 8.03 18.05
C GLY A 67 -17.70 6.55 18.36
N SER A 68 -16.71 5.67 18.20
CA SER A 68 -16.80 4.25 18.53
C SER A 68 -15.90 3.90 19.72
N LYS A 69 -16.45 3.13 20.67
CA LYS A 69 -15.66 2.55 21.78
C LYS A 69 -14.99 1.24 21.38
N ASP A 70 -15.51 0.59 20.34
CA ASP A 70 -15.12 -0.75 19.91
C ASP A 70 -14.13 -0.72 18.73
N GLY A 71 -13.71 0.48 18.29
CA GLY A 71 -12.84 0.68 17.14
C GLY A 71 -13.60 0.60 15.81
N LEU A 72 -12.88 0.22 14.74
CA LEU A 72 -13.41 0.13 13.38
C LEU A 72 -14.33 -1.08 13.15
N GLY A 73 -14.11 -2.17 13.88
CA GLY A 73 -14.87 -3.41 13.74
C GLY A 73 -14.58 -4.16 12.43
N GLN A 74 -15.50 -5.06 12.05
CA GLN A 74 -15.38 -5.82 10.81
C GLN A 74 -15.53 -4.91 9.59
N PHE A 75 -14.45 -4.75 8.82
CA PHE A 75 -14.42 -3.88 7.64
C PHE A 75 -14.05 -4.59 6.32
N LEU A 76 -13.54 -5.83 6.37
CA LEU A 76 -13.03 -6.56 5.20
C LEU A 76 -13.60 -7.98 5.11
N TRP A 77 -14.19 -8.36 3.98
CA TRP A 77 -14.73 -9.70 3.72
C TRP A 77 -14.04 -10.31 2.52
N LEU A 78 -13.95 -11.65 2.48
CA LEU A 78 -13.36 -12.40 1.36
C LEU A 78 -14.46 -13.25 0.68
N PRO A 79 -15.33 -12.65 -0.15
CA PRO A 79 -16.41 -13.38 -0.83
C PRO A 79 -15.91 -14.48 -1.79
N SER A 80 -14.69 -14.36 -2.32
CA SER A 80 -14.11 -15.34 -3.25
C SER A 80 -12.64 -15.60 -2.89
N SER A 81 -12.24 -16.87 -2.88
CA SER A 81 -10.92 -17.30 -2.42
C SER A 81 -10.36 -18.41 -3.31
N MET A 82 -9.08 -18.31 -3.65
CA MET A 82 -8.36 -19.35 -4.37
C MET A 82 -8.27 -20.65 -3.57
N LYS A 83 -8.31 -20.57 -2.23
CA LYS A 83 -8.40 -21.76 -1.35
C LYS A 83 -9.71 -22.53 -1.57
N ASN A 84 -10.75 -21.85 -2.05
CA ASN A 84 -12.07 -22.42 -2.34
C ASN A 84 -12.27 -22.66 -3.86
N GLY A 85 -11.20 -22.74 -4.64
CA GLY A 85 -11.25 -23.05 -6.08
C GLY A 85 -11.54 -21.84 -6.99
N SER A 86 -11.57 -20.62 -6.44
CA SER A 86 -11.70 -19.41 -7.27
C SER A 86 -10.40 -19.09 -8.01
N ARG A 87 -10.48 -18.36 -9.14
CA ARG A 87 -9.28 -17.95 -9.91
C ARG A 87 -8.48 -16.81 -9.25
N SER A 88 -9.09 -16.12 -8.30
CA SER A 88 -8.50 -15.00 -7.56
C SER A 88 -9.09 -14.90 -6.15
N ASN A 89 -8.35 -14.23 -5.26
CA ASN A 89 -8.89 -13.76 -3.98
C ASN A 89 -9.56 -12.41 -4.23
N ASN A 90 -10.88 -12.31 -4.03
CA ASN A 90 -11.60 -11.04 -4.17
C ASN A 90 -12.09 -10.60 -2.81
N SER A 91 -11.72 -9.39 -2.41
CA SER A 91 -12.09 -8.80 -1.13
C SER A 91 -13.17 -7.72 -1.31
N LEU A 92 -14.11 -7.66 -0.38
CA LEU A 92 -15.04 -6.56 -0.22
C LEU A 92 -14.62 -5.76 1.01
N MET A 93 -14.52 -4.44 0.87
CA MET A 93 -14.21 -3.54 1.97
C MET A 93 -15.39 -2.59 2.19
N LYS A 94 -15.78 -2.40 3.46
CA LYS A 94 -16.82 -1.44 3.87
C LYS A 94 -16.33 -0.70 5.10
N LEU A 95 -16.02 0.58 4.92
CA LEU A 95 -15.76 1.50 6.03
C LEU A 95 -17.08 2.16 6.44
N GLN A 96 -17.32 2.26 7.74
CA GLN A 96 -18.49 2.95 8.27
C GLN A 96 -18.35 4.47 8.19
N SER A 97 -17.12 4.98 8.23
CA SER A 97 -16.76 6.38 8.09
C SER A 97 -15.61 6.52 7.10
N VAL A 98 -15.68 7.52 6.21
CA VAL A 98 -14.58 7.88 5.29
C VAL A 98 -13.37 8.48 6.03
N HIS A 99 -13.55 8.89 7.30
CA HIS A 99 -12.51 9.42 8.17
C HIS A 99 -11.85 8.32 9.03
N SER A 100 -11.71 7.11 8.49
CA SER A 100 -11.07 5.98 9.17
C SER A 100 -9.59 5.89 8.81
N GLY A 101 -8.72 5.60 9.79
CA GLY A 101 -7.28 5.44 9.54
C GLY A 101 -6.58 6.69 9.03
N THR A 102 -5.44 6.52 8.35
CA THR A 102 -4.77 7.62 7.63
C THR A 102 -5.63 7.99 6.42
N HIS A 103 -6.18 9.19 6.38
CA HIS A 103 -7.13 9.65 5.36
C HIS A 103 -6.89 11.11 4.94
N VAL A 104 -7.70 11.61 4.00
CA VAL A 104 -7.67 12.98 3.49
C VAL A 104 -9.07 13.58 3.64
N ASP A 105 -9.14 14.80 4.15
CA ASP A 105 -10.36 15.58 4.24
C ASP A 105 -10.40 16.62 3.12
N ALA A 106 -11.53 16.68 2.40
CA ALA A 106 -11.79 17.72 1.41
C ALA A 106 -12.41 18.96 2.09
N PRO A 107 -12.38 20.16 1.47
CA PRO A 107 -12.98 21.37 2.02
C PRO A 107 -14.48 21.22 2.37
N GLY A 108 -15.23 20.45 1.57
CA GLY A 108 -16.62 20.11 1.86
C GLY A 108 -16.83 19.38 3.19
N HIS A 109 -15.80 18.79 3.79
CA HIS A 109 -15.88 18.14 5.10
C HIS A 109 -16.31 19.12 6.22
N MET A 110 -15.85 20.37 6.15
CA MET A 110 -16.05 21.38 7.22
C MET A 110 -16.98 22.52 6.81
N VAL A 111 -17.21 22.71 5.51
CA VAL A 111 -17.96 23.86 4.96
C VAL A 111 -19.15 23.34 4.15
N ASP A 112 -20.35 23.53 4.70
CA ASP A 112 -21.61 23.02 4.16
C ASP A 112 -21.88 23.48 2.71
N SER A 113 -21.68 24.77 2.42
CA SER A 113 -21.85 25.29 1.06
C SER A 113 -20.84 24.74 0.06
N TYR A 114 -19.68 24.25 0.52
CA TYR A 114 -18.68 23.61 -0.32
C TYR A 114 -19.01 22.14 -0.56
N PHE A 115 -19.63 21.48 0.42
CA PHE A 115 -20.19 20.14 0.23
C PHE A 115 -21.26 20.16 -0.87
N ASP A 116 -22.23 21.07 -0.77
CA ASP A 116 -23.29 21.23 -1.79
C ASP A 116 -22.75 21.60 -3.17
N ALA A 117 -21.65 22.35 -3.22
CA ALA A 117 -20.99 22.74 -4.47
C ALA A 117 -20.05 21.64 -5.03
N GLY A 118 -19.89 20.50 -4.35
CA GLY A 118 -19.11 19.36 -4.80
C GLY A 118 -17.59 19.52 -4.63
N PHE A 119 -17.12 20.31 -3.67
CA PHE A 119 -15.68 20.39 -3.33
C PHE A 119 -15.23 19.17 -2.52
N ASP A 120 -15.30 18.01 -3.16
CA ASP A 120 -14.95 16.69 -2.64
C ASP A 120 -13.54 16.25 -3.07
N VAL A 121 -13.08 15.11 -2.54
CA VAL A 121 -11.72 14.60 -2.76
C VAL A 121 -11.35 14.35 -4.22
N ASP A 122 -12.34 14.10 -5.08
CA ASP A 122 -12.18 13.91 -6.53
C ASP A 122 -12.04 15.22 -7.32
N THR A 123 -12.23 16.37 -6.66
CA THR A 123 -12.01 17.71 -7.23
C THR A 123 -10.69 18.35 -6.80
N LEU A 124 -9.93 17.70 -5.91
CA LEU A 124 -8.66 18.22 -5.43
C LEU A 124 -7.61 18.27 -6.55
N ASP A 125 -6.88 19.38 -6.60
CA ASP A 125 -5.76 19.55 -7.52
C ASP A 125 -4.62 18.57 -7.17
N LEU A 126 -4.12 17.82 -8.15
CA LEU A 126 -3.03 16.88 -7.95
C LEU A 126 -1.73 17.57 -7.53
N ASP A 127 -1.52 18.84 -7.89
CA ASP A 127 -0.37 19.62 -7.42
C ASP A 127 -0.48 19.92 -5.91
N VAL A 128 -1.69 19.99 -5.36
CA VAL A 128 -1.91 20.09 -3.91
C VAL A 128 -1.57 18.76 -3.23
N LEU A 129 -1.99 17.63 -3.79
CA LEU A 129 -1.70 16.30 -3.24
C LEU A 129 -0.18 15.98 -3.27
N ASN A 130 0.52 16.49 -4.28
CA ASN A 130 1.95 16.27 -4.50
C ASN A 130 2.84 17.42 -3.99
N GLY A 131 2.27 18.35 -3.21
CA GLY A 131 2.92 19.59 -2.80
C GLY A 131 4.27 19.35 -2.11
N LYS A 132 5.24 20.24 -2.37
CA LYS A 132 6.51 20.24 -1.62
C LYS A 132 6.22 20.58 -0.17
N HIS A 133 6.39 19.63 0.74
CA HIS A 133 6.39 19.93 2.16
C HIS A 133 7.51 20.93 2.44
N PRO A 134 7.23 22.17 2.90
CA PRO A 134 8.29 23.02 3.41
C PRO A 134 8.80 22.31 4.66
N THR A 135 10.03 21.82 4.66
CA THR A 135 10.65 21.31 5.89
C THR A 135 10.84 22.50 6.82
N ARG A 136 9.86 22.77 7.68
CA ARG A 136 10.00 23.79 8.72
C ARG A 136 9.62 23.18 10.06
N GLN A 137 10.58 23.26 10.97
CA GLN A 137 10.43 23.05 12.40
C GLN A 137 9.22 23.86 12.93
N SER A 138 8.05 23.23 13.05
CA SER A 138 6.92 23.72 13.84
C SER A 138 5.96 22.55 14.17
N PRO A 139 5.48 22.42 15.42
CA PRO A 139 4.86 21.19 15.92
C PRO A 139 3.36 21.06 15.65
N LEU A 140 2.85 21.61 14.54
CA LEU A 140 1.45 21.51 14.16
C LEU A 140 1.40 20.99 12.71
N LEU A 141 1.14 19.70 12.57
CA LEU A 141 1.31 18.95 11.33
C LEU A 141 0.22 19.31 10.31
N ASP A 142 0.63 20.08 9.30
CA ASP A 142 0.02 20.15 7.97
C ASP A 142 0.06 18.76 7.32
N LEU A 143 -1.09 18.25 6.88
CA LEU A 143 -1.28 16.86 6.45
C LEU A 143 -1.89 16.83 5.05
N LEU A 144 -1.12 16.41 4.04
CA LEU A 144 -1.58 15.93 2.72
C LEU A 144 -0.36 15.44 1.90
N SER A 145 -0.44 14.41 1.06
CA SER A 145 -0.72 12.99 1.31
C SER A 145 -0.24 12.19 0.09
N PHE A 146 0.17 10.93 0.26
CA PHE A 146 -0.21 9.91 -0.72
C PHE A 146 -0.97 8.81 0.05
N ILE A 147 -2.25 8.65 -0.25
CA ILE A 147 -3.01 7.48 0.19
C ILE A 147 -2.75 6.37 -0.81
N VAL A 148 -2.01 5.34 -0.38
CA VAL A 148 -2.18 4.00 -0.96
C VAL A 148 -3.07 3.24 0.01
N ILE A 149 -4.33 3.02 -0.37
CA ILE A 149 -5.17 2.03 0.30
C ILE A 149 -4.50 0.67 0.03
N LYS A 150 -3.80 0.12 1.04
CA LYS A 150 -3.35 -1.27 1.05
C LYS A 150 -4.44 -2.17 1.63
#